data_AF-A0A5T1T5K9-F1
#
_entry.id   AF-A0A5T1T5K9-F1
#
_cell.length_a   1.000
_cell.length_b   1.000
_cell.length_c   1.000
_cell.angle_alpha   90.00
_cell.angle_beta   90.00
_cell.angle_gamma   90.00
#
_symmetry.space_group_name_H-M   'P 1'
#
loop_
_entity.id
_entity.type
_entity.pdbx_description
1 polymer ?
#
loop_
_entity_poly.entity_id
_entity_poly.type
_entity_poly.pdbx_seq_one_letter_code
_entity_poly.pdbx_strand_id
1 'polypeptide(L)'
;NTYFTEEILGFKISFKDEFLIYVENSMSFEALCDWVKKKLNLQILRVSDCGKKDIKRIAICTGSGGDLISKVDADCFLSGDFKYHQALEALSNQISLIDLGHFESERYFSQCLAKDLKNLPLQVIITVSKNPFQYF
;
A
#
# COMPACT_ATOMS: atom_id res chain seq x y z
N ASN A 1 7.96 -0.52 -2.46
CA ASN A 1 8.71 -0.36 -1.18
C ASN A 1 8.71 -1.70 -0.45
N THR A 2 9.83 -2.45 -0.45
CA THR A 2 9.88 -3.83 0.11
C THR A 2 9.70 -3.85 1.62
N TYR A 3 10.36 -2.93 2.33
CA TYR A 3 10.22 -2.75 3.77
C TYR A 3 8.77 -2.55 4.19
N PHE A 4 8.02 -1.70 3.48
CA PHE A 4 6.61 -1.48 3.77
C PHE A 4 5.78 -2.76 3.60
N THR A 5 5.99 -3.51 2.53
CA THR A 5 5.24 -4.75 2.28
C THR A 5 5.55 -5.84 3.30
N GLU A 6 6.82 -6.06 3.62
CA GLU A 6 7.25 -7.17 4.48
C GLU A 6 7.19 -6.83 5.97
N GLU A 7 7.75 -5.70 6.37
CA GLU A 7 7.91 -5.36 7.79
C GLU A 7 6.67 -4.67 8.37
N ILE A 8 5.99 -3.83 7.56
CA ILE A 8 4.82 -3.08 8.02
C ILE A 8 3.54 -3.87 7.77
N LEU A 9 3.28 -4.28 6.53
CA LEU A 9 2.09 -5.06 6.22
C LEU A 9 2.22 -6.54 6.60
N GLY A 10 3.44 -7.09 6.72
CA GLY A 10 3.63 -8.49 7.11
C GLY A 10 3.37 -9.48 5.98
N PHE A 11 3.42 -9.03 4.72
CA PHE A 11 3.23 -9.90 3.57
C PHE A 11 4.56 -10.40 3.03
N LYS A 12 4.58 -11.65 2.55
CA LYS A 12 5.72 -12.18 1.80
C LYS A 12 5.64 -11.75 0.34
N ILE A 13 6.68 -11.11 -0.16
CA ILE A 13 6.74 -10.69 -1.57
C ILE A 13 6.87 -11.90 -2.48
N SER A 14 6.04 -11.94 -3.53
CA SER A 14 6.12 -12.94 -4.59
C SER A 14 7.01 -12.43 -5.74
N PHE A 15 6.73 -11.21 -6.21
CA PHE A 15 7.42 -10.59 -7.33
C PHE A 15 7.42 -9.06 -7.21
N LYS A 16 8.38 -8.41 -7.86
CA LYS A 16 8.50 -6.95 -7.93
C LYS A 16 8.76 -6.53 -9.37
N ASP A 17 7.96 -5.57 -9.84
CA ASP A 17 8.10 -4.94 -11.15
C ASP A 17 8.18 -3.42 -10.98
N GLU A 18 9.35 -2.84 -11.22
CA GLU A 18 9.64 -1.42 -10.99
C GLU A 18 9.11 -0.90 -9.64
N PHE A 19 7.98 -0.19 -9.67
CA PHE A 19 7.29 0.43 -8.53
C PHE A 19 6.23 -0.48 -7.88
N LEU A 20 5.75 -1.50 -8.59
CA LEU A 20 4.73 -2.43 -8.12
C LEU A 20 5.36 -3.63 -7.41
N ILE A 21 4.81 -3.97 -6.25
CA ILE A 21 5.13 -5.19 -5.52
C ILE A 21 3.90 -6.08 -5.51
N TYR A 22 4.08 -7.35 -5.88
CA TYR A 22 3.04 -8.35 -5.92
C TYR A 22 3.18 -9.34 -4.78
N VAL A 23 2.05 -9.61 -4.14
CA VAL A 23 1.89 -10.57 -3.06
C VAL A 23 0.84 -11.58 -3.48
N GLU A 24 1.12 -12.86 -3.25
CA GLU A 24 0.15 -13.94 -3.43
C GLU A 24 -0.38 -14.33 -2.04
N ASN A 25 -1.66 -14.09 -1.79
CA ASN A 25 -2.33 -14.42 -0.53
C ASN A 25 -3.81 -14.65 -0.80
N SER A 26 -4.35 -15.76 -0.31
CA SER A 26 -5.76 -16.13 -0.52
C SER A 26 -6.58 -15.67 0.68
N MET A 27 -7.34 -14.59 0.52
CA MET A 27 -8.25 -14.08 1.55
C MET A 27 -9.43 -13.29 0.95
N SER A 28 -10.50 -13.09 1.72
CA SER A 28 -11.59 -12.23 1.27
C SER A 28 -11.18 -10.76 1.25
N PHE A 29 -11.90 -9.95 0.47
CA PHE A 29 -11.64 -8.51 0.39
C PHE A 29 -11.80 -7.81 1.76
N GLU A 30 -12.81 -8.21 2.54
CA GLU A 30 -13.05 -7.69 3.89
C GLU A 30 -11.91 -8.04 4.84
N ALA A 31 -11.44 -9.30 4.79
CA ALA A 31 -10.32 -9.73 5.61
C ALA A 31 -9.03 -8.96 5.27
N LEU A 32 -8.81 -8.64 3.99
CA LEU A 32 -7.70 -7.79 3.56
C LEU A 32 -7.86 -6.35 4.08
N CYS A 33 -9.07 -5.78 4.02
CA CYS A 33 -9.35 -4.46 4.56
C CYS A 33 -9.06 -4.37 6.06
N ASP A 34 -9.52 -5.37 6.83
CA ASP A 34 -9.27 -5.47 8.27
C ASP A 34 -7.79 -5.64 8.59
N TRP A 35 -7.10 -6.46 7.79
CA TRP A 35 -5.65 -6.63 7.90
C TRP A 35 -4.91 -5.30 7.73
N VAL A 36 -5.21 -4.58 6.64
CA VAL A 36 -4.59 -3.28 6.33
C VAL A 36 -4.90 -2.25 7.41
N LYS A 37 -6.17 -2.12 7.81
CA LYS A 37 -6.58 -1.22 8.91
C LYS A 37 -5.80 -1.48 10.19
N LYS A 38 -5.67 -2.75 10.58
CA LYS A 38 -4.94 -3.14 11.78
C LYS A 38 -3.44 -2.85 11.68
N LYS A 39 -2.82 -3.20 10.54
CA LYS A 39 -1.37 -3.00 10.33
C LYS A 39 -0.95 -1.54 10.28
N LEU A 40 -1.78 -0.70 9.68
CA LEU A 40 -1.52 0.74 9.55
C LEU A 40 -2.12 1.58 10.69
N ASN A 41 -2.91 0.95 11.57
CA ASN A 41 -3.66 1.59 12.65
C ASN A 41 -4.58 2.71 12.12
N LEU A 42 -5.36 2.39 11.09
CA LEU A 42 -6.28 3.33 10.42
C LEU A 42 -7.68 3.23 11.01
N GLN A 43 -8.28 4.38 11.32
CA GLN A 43 -9.68 4.47 11.75
C GLN A 43 -10.62 4.28 10.56
N ILE A 44 -10.31 4.94 9.44
CA ILE A 44 -11.09 4.93 8.21
C ILE A 44 -10.21 4.38 7.10
N LEU A 45 -10.80 3.56 6.24
CA LEU A 45 -10.17 3.02 5.04
C LEU A 45 -11.11 3.31 3.88
N ARG A 46 -10.60 3.98 2.83
CA ARG A 46 -11.36 4.23 1.62
C ARG A 46 -11.08 3.08 0.64
N VAL A 47 -12.14 2.46 0.14
CA VAL A 47 -12.03 1.27 -0.69
C VAL A 47 -12.96 1.35 -1.89
N SER A 48 -12.63 0.60 -2.93
CA SER A 48 -13.49 0.36 -4.10
C SER A 48 -13.52 -1.15 -4.35
N ASP A 49 -14.67 -1.77 -4.21
CA ASP A 49 -14.80 -3.23 -4.34
C ASP A 49 -15.43 -3.59 -5.69
N CYS A 50 -14.74 -4.43 -6.47
CA CYS A 50 -15.27 -4.98 -7.73
C CYS A 50 -16.09 -6.26 -7.54
N GLY A 51 -16.23 -6.78 -6.31
CA GLY A 51 -17.08 -7.92 -5.98
C GLY A 51 -16.41 -9.29 -6.16
N LYS A 52 -15.08 -9.34 -6.25
CA LYS A 52 -14.31 -10.59 -6.23
C LYS A 52 -14.39 -11.22 -4.84
N LYS A 53 -14.84 -12.49 -4.79
CA LYS A 53 -14.99 -13.23 -3.52
C LYS A 53 -13.66 -13.50 -2.83
N ASP A 54 -12.66 -13.90 -3.61
CA ASP A 54 -11.34 -14.24 -3.13
C ASP A 54 -10.30 -13.36 -3.82
N ILE A 55 -9.53 -12.63 -3.03
CA ILE A 55 -8.31 -11.96 -3.47
C ILE A 55 -7.20 -13.00 -3.42
N LYS A 56 -6.51 -13.22 -4.54
CA LYS A 56 -5.36 -14.12 -4.64
C LYS A 56 -4.08 -13.35 -4.84
N ARG A 57 -4.14 -12.32 -5.69
CA ARG A 57 -3.00 -11.45 -5.97
C ARG A 57 -3.28 -10.03 -5.55
N ILE A 58 -2.33 -9.45 -4.83
CA ILE A 58 -2.37 -8.07 -4.34
C ILE A 58 -1.19 -7.31 -4.95
N ALA A 59 -1.47 -6.21 -5.65
CA ALA A 59 -0.45 -5.24 -6.07
C ALA A 59 -0.34 -4.13 -5.02
N ILE A 60 0.87 -3.66 -4.74
CA ILE A 60 1.15 -2.65 -3.72
C ILE A 60 2.11 -1.60 -4.27
N CYS A 61 1.73 -0.33 -4.14
CA CYS A 61 2.59 0.84 -4.34
C CYS A 61 2.39 1.79 -3.15
N THR A 62 3.46 2.37 -2.60
CA THR A 62 3.32 3.41 -1.56
C THR A 62 3.13 4.79 -2.20
N GLY A 63 2.61 5.77 -1.46
CA GLY A 63 2.40 7.12 -1.99
C GLY A 63 1.26 7.17 -3.02
N SER A 64 1.45 7.92 -4.11
CA SER A 64 0.44 8.14 -5.15
C SER A 64 0.68 7.25 -6.39
N GLY A 65 0.15 6.02 -6.35
CA GLY A 65 0.32 5.00 -7.39
C GLY A 65 -0.85 4.88 -8.36
N GLY A 66 -1.86 5.77 -8.31
CA GLY A 66 -3.06 5.67 -9.13
C GLY A 66 -2.80 5.66 -10.66
N ASP A 67 -1.70 6.27 -11.11
CA ASP A 67 -1.34 6.27 -12.54
C ASP A 67 -0.81 4.92 -13.04
N LEU A 68 -0.55 3.97 -12.12
CA LEU A 68 -0.09 2.62 -12.44
C LEU A 68 -1.25 1.63 -12.64
N ILE A 69 -2.51 2.01 -12.43
CA ILE A 69 -3.67 1.10 -12.50
C ILE A 69 -3.71 0.31 -13.82
N SER A 70 -3.43 0.96 -14.94
CA SER A 70 -3.38 0.31 -16.26
C SER A 70 -2.32 -0.78 -16.41
N LYS A 71 -1.30 -0.80 -15.53
CA LYS A 71 -0.23 -1.82 -15.48
C LYS A 71 -0.48 -2.90 -14.42
N VAL A 72 -1.51 -2.75 -13.59
CA VAL A 72 -1.77 -3.69 -12.50
C VAL A 72 -2.46 -4.95 -13.03
N ASP A 73 -1.76 -6.08 -12.92
CA ASP A 73 -2.33 -7.43 -13.05
C ASP A 73 -2.51 -8.07 -11.67
N ALA A 74 -3.60 -7.73 -10.97
CA ALA A 74 -3.91 -8.21 -9.63
C ALA A 74 -5.43 -8.19 -9.34
N ASP A 75 -5.86 -8.87 -8.28
CA ASP A 75 -7.25 -8.81 -7.82
C ASP A 75 -7.54 -7.56 -6.98
N CYS A 76 -6.53 -7.08 -6.26
CA CYS A 76 -6.61 -5.86 -5.48
C CYS A 76 -5.34 -5.01 -5.61
N PHE A 77 -5.50 -3.69 -5.70
CA PHE A 77 -4.41 -2.73 -5.73
C PHE A 77 -4.45 -1.81 -4.50
N LEU A 78 -3.34 -1.79 -3.77
CA LEU A 78 -3.12 -0.97 -2.58
C LEU A 78 -2.19 0.18 -2.94
N SER A 79 -2.67 1.40 -2.75
CA SER A 79 -1.89 2.63 -2.90
C SER A 79 -2.54 3.77 -2.13
N GLY A 80 -1.89 4.93 -2.00
CA GLY A 80 -2.52 6.16 -1.58
C GLY A 80 -3.05 6.99 -2.77
N ASP A 81 -3.84 8.02 -2.43
CA ASP A 81 -4.25 9.13 -3.30
C ASP A 81 -5.06 8.75 -4.55
N PHE A 82 -5.89 7.71 -4.48
CA PHE A 82 -6.75 7.37 -5.60
C PHE A 82 -7.76 8.49 -5.92
N LYS A 83 -7.86 8.85 -7.20
CA LYS A 83 -8.88 9.78 -7.71
C LYS A 83 -10.16 9.02 -8.05
N TYR A 84 -11.27 9.74 -8.15
CA TYR A 84 -12.56 9.14 -8.50
C TYR A 84 -12.54 8.38 -9.82
N HIS A 85 -11.99 8.99 -10.89
CA HIS A 85 -11.90 8.32 -12.20
C HIS A 85 -10.94 7.12 -12.21
N GLN A 86 -9.90 7.14 -11.38
CA GLN A 86 -9.00 6.00 -11.19
C GLN A 86 -9.74 4.83 -10.52
N ALA A 87 -10.61 5.09 -9.55
CA ALA A 87 -11.47 4.06 -8.98
C ALA A 87 -12.45 3.47 -10.01
N LEU A 88 -13.05 4.31 -10.87
CA LEU A 88 -13.90 3.82 -11.96
C LEU A 88 -13.14 2.96 -12.98
N GLU A 89 -11.92 3.36 -13.34
CA GLU A 89 -11.03 2.57 -14.21
C GLU A 89 -10.72 1.20 -13.59
N ALA A 90 -10.34 1.18 -12.31
CA ALA A 90 -10.02 -0.07 -11.60
C ALA A 90 -11.22 -1.02 -11.54
N LEU A 91 -12.41 -0.51 -11.20
CA LEU A 91 -13.64 -1.31 -11.21
C LEU A 91 -13.97 -1.88 -12.59
N SER A 92 -13.78 -1.08 -13.64
CA SER A 92 -13.97 -1.53 -15.03
C SER A 92 -13.01 -2.65 -15.41
N ASN A 93 -11.78 -2.60 -14.86
CA ASN A 93 -10.76 -3.62 -15.03
C ASN A 93 -10.89 -4.81 -14.04
N GLN A 94 -11.96 -4.86 -13.24
CA GLN A 94 -12.18 -5.90 -12.21
C GLN A 94 -11.05 -5.97 -11.17
N ILE A 95 -10.57 -4.79 -10.75
CA ILE A 95 -9.55 -4.62 -9.72
C ILE A 95 -10.17 -3.87 -8.54
N SER A 96 -10.14 -4.46 -7.35
CA SER A 96 -10.55 -3.74 -6.13
C SER A 96 -9.43 -2.80 -5.67
N LEU A 97 -9.76 -1.62 -5.15
CA LEU A 97 -8.79 -0.67 -4.61
C LEU A 97 -8.89 -0.58 -3.09
N ILE A 98 -7.74 -0.46 -2.44
CA ILE A 98 -7.63 -0.06 -1.04
C ILE A 98 -6.73 1.16 -0.95
N ASP A 99 -7.30 2.28 -0.53
CA ASP A 99 -6.54 3.50 -0.27
C ASP A 99 -5.85 3.41 1.09
N LEU A 100 -4.52 3.34 1.06
CA LEU A 100 -3.68 3.26 2.25
C LEU A 100 -3.48 4.61 2.95
N GLY A 101 -3.74 5.73 2.26
CA GLY A 101 -3.24 7.04 2.60
C GLY A 101 -1.77 7.25 2.18
N HIS A 102 -1.47 8.45 1.65
CA HIS A 102 -0.12 8.79 1.20
C HIS A 102 0.87 8.77 2.38
N PHE A 103 0.59 9.56 3.42
CA PHE A 103 1.46 9.67 4.58
C PHE A 103 1.57 8.34 5.33
N GLU A 104 0.45 7.66 5.49
CA GLU A 104 0.33 6.39 6.23
C GLU A 104 1.17 5.29 5.59
N SER A 105 1.27 5.27 4.26
CA SER A 105 2.11 4.32 3.53
C SER A 105 3.59 4.69 3.51
N GLU A 106 3.95 5.98 3.60
CA GLU A 106 5.33 6.46 3.42
C GLU A 106 6.05 6.89 4.70
N ARG A 107 5.35 7.10 5.82
CA ARG A 107 5.95 7.56 7.09
C ARG A 107 7.06 6.65 7.64
N TYR A 108 7.18 5.44 7.11
CA TYR A 108 8.20 4.45 7.46
C TYR A 108 9.49 4.55 6.65
N PHE A 109 9.54 5.41 5.62
CA PHE A 109 10.70 5.54 4.73
C PHE A 109 11.99 5.85 5.49
N SER A 110 11.93 6.74 6.48
CA SER A 110 13.10 7.09 7.30
C SER A 110 13.65 5.89 8.10
N GLN A 111 12.78 4.98 8.53
CA GLN A 111 13.19 3.75 9.24
C GLN A 111 13.89 2.77 8.30
N CYS A 112 13.38 2.63 7.07
CA CYS A 112 14.01 1.83 6.02
C CYS A 112 15.41 2.37 5.71
N LEU A 113 15.51 3.66 5.38
CA LEU A 113 16.79 4.29 5.03
C LEU A 113 17.80 4.22 6.19
N ALA A 114 17.36 4.38 7.43
CA ALA A 114 18.24 4.26 8.59
C ALA A 114 18.85 2.85 8.74
N LYS A 115 18.17 1.78 8.32
CA LYS A 115 18.76 0.43 8.31
C LYS A 115 19.93 0.37 7.32
N ASP A 116 19.79 0.96 6.14
CA ASP A 116 20.82 0.95 5.11
C ASP A 116 22.03 1.83 5.49
N LEU A 117 21.77 2.99 6.09
CA LEU A 117 22.81 3.94 6.50
C LEU A 117 23.66 3.47 7.70
N LYS A 118 23.18 2.50 8.50
CA LYS A 118 23.96 1.93 9.62
C LYS A 118 25.28 1.30 9.20
N ASN A 119 25.41 0.91 7.93
CA ASN A 119 26.63 0.35 7.38
C ASN A 119 27.70 1.41 7.05
N LEU A 120 27.37 2.69 7.24
CA LEU A 120 28.26 3.83 6.98
C LEU A 120 28.62 4.51 8.30
N PRO A 121 29.80 5.15 8.40
CA PRO A 121 30.21 5.92 9.58
C PRO A 121 29.50 7.29 9.63
N LEU A 122 28.16 7.29 9.50
CA LEU A 122 27.32 8.48 9.49
C LEU A 122 26.42 8.53 10.72
N GLN A 123 26.31 9.70 11.32
CA GLN A 123 25.30 9.94 12.35
C GLN A 123 23.94 10.18 11.68
N VAL A 124 22.97 9.33 12.00
CA VAL A 124 21.60 9.43 11.48
C VAL A 124 20.68 9.96 12.57
N ILE A 125 19.96 11.03 12.28
CA ILE A 125 18.91 11.59 13.14
C ILE A 125 17.59 11.47 12.38
N ILE A 126 16.64 10.71 12.92
CA ILE A 126 15.30 10.57 12.34
C ILE A 126 14.37 11.57 13.02
N THR A 127 13.78 12.47 12.24
CA THR A 127 12.74 13.37 12.73
C THR A 127 11.35 12.75 12.54
N VAL A 128 10.40 13.15 13.38
CA VAL A 128 9.02 12.71 13.26
C VAL A 128 8.38 13.46 12.10
N SER A 129 8.01 12.72 11.04
CA SER A 129 7.21 13.26 9.96
C SER A 129 5.78 13.54 10.45
N LYS A 130 5.21 14.68 10.06
CA LYS A 130 3.85 15.09 10.44
C LYS A 130 2.94 15.01 9.21
N ASN A 131 1.77 14.37 9.36
CA ASN A 131 0.76 14.39 8.33
C ASN A 131 0.22 15.83 8.17
N PRO A 132 0.23 16.42 6.96
CA PRO A 132 -0.35 17.75 6.74
C PRO A 132 -1.88 17.76 6.82
N PHE A 133 -2.54 16.61 6.71
CA PHE A 133 -3.99 16.48 6.83
C PHE A 133 -4.40 16.22 8.28
N GLN A 134 -5.55 16.80 8.66
CA GLN A 134 -6.23 16.56 9.93
C GLN A 134 -7.61 15.98 9.63
N TYR A 135 -7.99 14.97 10.40
CA TYR A 135 -9.29 14.30 10.30
C TYR A 135 -10.14 14.76 11.50
N PHE A 136 -11.37 15.18 11.25
CA PHE A 136 -12.34 15.63 12.26
C PHE A 136 -13.49 14.62 12.39
#